data_AF-A0A1D6I1T6-F1
#
_entry.id   AF-A0A1D6I1T6-F1
#
_cell.length_a   1.000
_cell.length_b   1.000
_cell.length_c   1.000
_cell.angle_alpha   90.00
_cell.angle_beta   90.00
_cell.angle_gamma   90.00
#
_symmetry.space_group_name_H-M   'P 1'
#
loop_
_entity.id
_entity.type
_entity.pdbx_description
1 polymer ?
#
loop_
_entity_poly.entity_id
_entity_poly.type
_entity_poly.pdbx_seq_one_letter_code
_entity_poly.pdbx_strand_id
1 'polypeptide(L)'
;MLQEVRVRFSGFGAEEDEWINVRKCVRQRSLPCEATECVAVLPGDLILCFQEDKEQALYFDARVLDAQRRRHDVRGCRCRFLVRYDHDSSEVHFHMFWCFPCIVCIVGL
;
A
#
# COMPACT_ATOMS: atom_id res chain seq x y z
N MET A 1 12.41 -13.90 21.26
CA MET A 1 13.37 -12.81 21.10
C MET A 1 12.67 -11.70 20.32
N LEU A 2 12.43 -10.55 20.96
CA LEU A 2 11.92 -9.37 20.27
C LEU A 2 13.14 -8.65 19.68
N GLN A 3 13.13 -8.41 18.37
CA GLN A 3 14.20 -7.70 17.69
C GLN A 3 13.63 -6.37 17.24
N GLU A 4 14.14 -5.29 17.83
CA GLU A 4 13.72 -3.93 17.56
C GLU A 4 14.90 -3.14 17.01
N VAL A 5 14.59 -2.20 16.12
CA VAL A 5 15.57 -1.32 15.48
C VAL A 5 15.04 0.10 15.51
N ARG A 6 15.94 1.06 15.75
CA ARG A 6 15.63 2.48 15.59
C ARG A 6 15.70 2.84 14.10
N VAL A 7 14.61 3.34 13.53
CA VAL A 7 14.54 3.77 12.13
C VAL A 7 14.41 5.28 12.03
N ARG A 8 14.85 5.83 10.89
CA ARG A 8 14.57 7.21 10.49
C ARG A 8 13.65 7.22 9.29
N PHE A 9 12.53 7.91 9.40
CA PHE A 9 11.60 8.08 8.29
C PHE A 9 12.16 9.07 7.26
N SER A 10 11.93 8.78 5.97
CA SER A 10 12.40 9.66 4.88
C SER A 10 11.61 10.98 4.91
N GLY A 11 12.32 12.11 5.02
CA GLY A 11 11.71 13.45 5.10
C GLY A 11 11.55 14.00 6.52
N PHE A 12 11.87 13.21 7.55
CA PHE A 12 11.81 13.62 8.96
C PHE A 12 13.22 13.78 9.57
N GLY A 13 13.29 14.38 10.76
CA GLY A 13 14.52 14.60 11.52
C GLY A 13 14.95 13.37 12.33
N ALA A 14 15.73 13.62 13.39
CA ALA A 14 16.17 12.60 14.34
C ALA A 14 15.26 12.49 15.58
N GLU A 15 14.39 13.49 15.78
CA GLU A 15 13.43 13.56 16.89
C GLU A 15 12.25 12.61 16.65
N GLU A 16 11.95 12.33 15.38
CA GLU A 16 10.94 11.42 14.88
C GLU A 16 11.49 10.00 14.59
N ASP A 17 12.70 9.67 15.09
CA ASP A 17 13.27 8.33 14.94
C ASP A 17 12.60 7.34 15.92
N GLU A 18 11.83 6.37 15.40
CA GLU A 18 11.10 5.40 16.22
C GLU A 18 11.78 4.03 16.35
N TRP A 19 11.50 3.35 17.47
CA TRP A 19 11.90 1.95 17.71
C TRP A 19 10.79 1.01 17.26
N ILE A 20 11.04 0.27 16.16
CA ILE A 20 10.03 -0.60 15.56
C ILE A 20 10.45 -2.07 15.59
N ASN A 21 9.46 -2.96 15.67
CA ASN A 21 9.68 -4.40 15.70
C ASN A 21 10.01 -4.94 14.30
N VAL A 22 11.23 -5.45 14.09
CA VAL A 22 11.72 -5.90 12.78
C VAL A 22 10.80 -6.93 12.12
N ARG A 23 10.20 -7.84 12.91
CA ARG A 23 9.40 -8.95 12.37
C ARG A 23 7.95 -8.56 12.03
N LYS A 24 7.46 -7.43 12.53
CA LYS A 24 6.07 -6.99 12.34
C LYS A 24 5.98 -5.73 11.49
N CYS A 25 6.91 -4.81 11.66
CA CYS A 25 6.86 -3.47 11.09
C CYS A 25 7.85 -3.28 9.91
N VAL A 26 8.81 -4.19 9.68
CA VAL A 26 9.78 -4.05 8.58
C VAL A 26 9.54 -5.08 7.48
N ARG A 27 9.36 -4.59 6.25
CA ARG A 27 9.35 -5.33 4.95
C ARG A 27 10.28 -4.56 3.96
N GLN A 28 10.26 -4.69 2.60
CA GLN A 28 11.37 -4.23 1.71
C GLN A 28 11.37 -2.86 0.87
N ARG A 29 10.37 -2.42 0.06
CA ARG A 29 9.91 -0.99 -0.24
C ARG A 29 8.88 -0.94 -1.41
N SER A 30 7.59 -0.67 -1.13
CA SER A 30 6.46 -0.91 -2.06
C SER A 30 6.69 -0.26 -3.42
N LEU A 31 6.39 -0.98 -4.51
CA LEU A 31 6.64 -0.49 -5.86
C LEU A 31 5.35 0.04 -6.50
N PRO A 32 5.42 1.14 -7.27
CA PRO A 32 4.30 1.59 -8.10
C PRO A 32 3.85 0.50 -9.08
N CYS A 33 2.54 0.34 -9.25
CA CYS A 33 2.01 -0.45 -10.36
C CYS A 33 1.95 0.40 -11.61
N GLU A 34 2.62 -0.02 -12.67
CA GLU A 34 2.43 0.59 -13.99
C GLU A 34 1.02 0.32 -14.52
N ALA A 35 0.54 1.19 -15.42
CA ALA A 35 -0.81 1.09 -15.96
C ALA A 35 -1.12 -0.27 -16.61
N THR A 36 -0.11 -0.92 -17.20
CA THR A 36 -0.19 -2.25 -17.81
C THR A 36 -0.10 -3.40 -16.82
N GLU A 37 0.58 -3.21 -15.69
CA GLU A 37 0.82 -4.25 -14.68
C GLU A 37 -0.43 -4.58 -13.87
N CYS A 38 -1.49 -3.77 -13.99
CA CYS A 38 -2.70 -3.95 -13.21
C CYS A 38 -3.29 -5.37 -13.31
N VAL A 39 -3.07 -6.07 -14.42
CA VAL A 39 -3.52 -7.45 -14.66
C VAL A 39 -2.92 -8.47 -13.68
N ALA A 40 -1.77 -8.16 -13.08
CA ALA A 40 -1.09 -8.99 -12.10
C ALA A 40 -1.70 -8.90 -10.69
N VAL A 41 -2.48 -7.85 -10.40
CA VAL A 41 -3.16 -7.67 -9.10
C VAL A 41 -4.45 -8.48 -9.06
N LEU A 42 -4.53 -9.45 -8.16
CA LEU A 42 -5.60 -10.45 -8.04
C LEU A 42 -6.31 -10.37 -6.68
N PRO A 43 -7.55 -10.90 -6.57
CA PRO A 43 -8.21 -11.07 -5.27
C PRO A 43 -7.36 -11.90 -4.30
N GLY A 44 -7.23 -11.41 -3.07
CA GLY A 44 -6.36 -11.95 -2.02
C GLY A 44 -5.02 -11.22 -1.86
N ASP A 45 -4.58 -10.47 -2.88
CA ASP A 45 -3.29 -9.76 -2.84
C ASP A 45 -3.28 -8.67 -1.76
N LEU A 46 -2.13 -8.56 -1.08
CA LEU A 46 -1.82 -7.45 -0.19
C LEU A 46 -1.28 -6.28 -1.00
N ILE A 47 -1.85 -5.10 -0.78
CA ILE A 47 -1.49 -3.85 -1.45
C ILE A 47 -1.35 -2.74 -0.41
N LEU A 48 -0.51 -1.75 -0.70
CA LEU A 48 -0.44 -0.52 0.10
C LEU A 48 -1.30 0.54 -0.60
N CYS A 49 -2.37 0.96 0.05
CA CYS A 49 -3.31 1.97 -0.45
C CYS A 49 -3.01 3.34 0.16
N PHE A 50 -3.05 4.40 -0.65
CA PHE A 50 -3.04 5.77 -0.16
C PHE A 50 -4.46 6.22 0.20
N GLN A 51 -4.65 6.66 1.44
CA GLN A 51 -5.90 7.18 1.97
C GLN A 51 -5.72 8.65 2.36
N GLU A 52 -6.42 9.51 1.65
CA GLU A 52 -6.49 10.95 1.94
C GLU A 52 -7.85 11.27 2.57
N ASP A 53 -7.80 11.80 3.79
CA ASP A 53 -8.91 12.43 4.50
C ASP A 53 -8.57 13.90 4.76
N LYS A 54 -9.53 14.69 5.22
CA LYS A 54 -9.41 16.15 5.42
C LYS A 54 -8.26 16.58 6.35
N GLU A 55 -7.83 15.68 7.24
CA GLU A 55 -6.83 15.94 8.27
C GLU A 55 -5.52 15.16 8.06
N GLN A 56 -5.53 14.09 7.25
CA GLN A 56 -4.40 13.16 7.14
C GLN A 56 -4.31 12.49 5.77
N ALA A 57 -3.08 12.25 5.32
CA ALA A 57 -2.75 11.58 4.06
C ALA A 57 -1.77 10.43 4.36
N LEU A 58 -2.30 9.21 4.48
CA LEU A 58 -1.57 8.05 5.02
C LEU A 58 -1.59 6.85 4.07
N TYR A 59 -0.71 5.89 4.32
CA TYR A 59 -0.62 4.64 3.58
C TYR A 59 -1.03 3.47 4.47
N PHE A 60 -2.05 2.70 4.07
CA PHE A 60 -2.55 1.56 4.82
C PHE A 60 -2.48 0.27 4.01
N ASP A 61 -2.22 -0.84 4.71
CA ASP A 61 -2.35 -2.17 4.14
C ASP A 61 -3.83 -2.49 3.87
N ALA A 62 -4.10 -2.99 2.66
CA ALA A 62 -5.41 -3.45 2.24
C ALA A 62 -5.29 -4.75 1.44
N ARG A 63 -6.38 -5.52 1.40
CA ARG A 63 -6.51 -6.75 0.61
C ARG A 63 -7.49 -6.55 -0.52
N VAL A 64 -7.10 -6.97 -1.72
CA VAL A 64 -7.99 -6.95 -2.89
C VAL A 64 -9.09 -7.99 -2.70
N LEU A 65 -10.35 -7.57 -2.78
CA LEU A 65 -11.52 -8.44 -2.75
C LEU A 65 -12.02 -8.78 -4.17
N ASP A 66 -11.99 -7.80 -5.08
CA ASP A 66 -12.44 -7.95 -6.48
C ASP A 66 -11.69 -6.98 -7.41
N ALA A 67 -11.59 -7.33 -8.70
CA ALA A 67 -10.89 -6.57 -9.73
C ALA A 67 -11.76 -6.38 -11.00
N GLN A 68 -12.52 -5.30 -11.04
CA GLN A 68 -13.34 -4.88 -12.18
C GLN A 68 -12.46 -4.39 -13.34
N ARG A 69 -12.13 -5.31 -14.25
CA ARG A 69 -11.30 -5.01 -15.44
C ARG A 69 -12.03 -4.15 -16.46
N ARG A 70 -11.31 -3.18 -17.05
CA ARG A 70 -11.77 -2.37 -18.18
C ARG A 70 -10.70 -2.30 -19.26
N ARG A 71 -11.09 -2.11 -20.53
CA ARG A 71 -10.11 -1.87 -21.60
C ARG A 71 -9.42 -0.52 -21.40
N HIS A 72 -8.08 -0.53 -21.49
CA HIS A 72 -7.22 0.64 -21.51
C HIS A 72 -5.89 0.29 -22.19
N ASP A 73 -5.03 1.29 -22.38
CA ASP A 73 -3.68 1.14 -22.90
C ASP A 73 -2.64 1.68 -21.88
N VAL A 74 -1.41 1.88 -22.32
CA VAL A 74 -0.30 2.41 -21.50
C VAL A 74 -0.54 3.82 -20.94
N ARG A 75 -1.54 4.57 -21.45
CA ARG A 75 -1.80 5.96 -21.01
C ARG A 75 -2.55 6.05 -19.68
N GLY A 76 -3.00 4.94 -19.12
CA GLY A 76 -3.56 4.91 -17.76
C GLY A 76 -4.54 3.77 -17.52
N CYS A 77 -4.43 3.13 -16.36
CA CYS A 77 -5.31 2.04 -15.96
C CYS A 77 -6.74 2.54 -15.68
N ARG A 78 -7.75 1.88 -16.26
CA ARG A 78 -9.18 2.16 -16.04
C ARG A 78 -9.89 1.10 -15.19
N CYS A 79 -9.16 0.08 -14.72
CA CYS A 79 -9.70 -0.93 -13.83
C CYS A 79 -10.10 -0.32 -12.48
N ARG A 80 -11.05 -0.94 -11.80
CA ARG A 80 -11.40 -0.66 -10.40
C ARG A 80 -11.15 -1.88 -9.54
N PHE A 81 -10.68 -1.67 -8.32
CA PHE A 81 -10.41 -2.73 -7.36
C PHE A 81 -11.29 -2.47 -6.14
N LEU A 82 -12.04 -3.47 -5.70
CA LEU A 82 -12.63 -3.47 -4.37
C LEU A 82 -11.55 -3.94 -3.42
N VAL A 83 -11.30 -3.18 -2.36
CA VAL A 83 -10.26 -3.51 -1.38
C VAL A 83 -10.84 -3.36 0.02
N ARG A 84 -10.35 -4.16 0.97
CA ARG A 84 -10.66 -4.02 2.40
C ARG A 84 -9.38 -3.67 3.15
N TYR A 85 -9.42 -2.62 3.96
CA TYR A 85 -8.30 -2.26 4.82
C TYR A 85 -8.11 -3.24 5.97
N ASP A 86 -6.86 -3.60 6.29
CA ASP A 86 -6.56 -4.50 7.41
C ASP A 86 -6.73 -3.79 8.78
N HIS A 87 -6.82 -2.45 8.85
CA HIS A 87 -6.84 -1.68 10.09
C HIS A 87 -8.25 -1.44 10.69
N ASP A 88 -9.25 -1.16 9.86
CA ASP A 88 -10.64 -0.88 10.26
C ASP A 88 -11.68 -1.81 9.60
N SER A 89 -11.25 -2.69 8.69
CA SER A 89 -12.10 -3.52 7.83
C SER A 89 -13.06 -2.76 6.91
N SER A 90 -12.84 -1.46 6.65
CA SER A 90 -13.67 -0.71 5.70
C SER A 90 -13.36 -1.11 4.26
N GLU A 91 -14.40 -1.07 3.42
CA GLU A 91 -14.36 -1.51 2.02
C GLU A 91 -14.55 -0.34 1.07
N VAL A 92 -13.66 -0.22 0.09
CA VAL A 92 -13.56 0.94 -0.79
C VAL A 92 -13.14 0.53 -2.20
N HIS A 93 -13.58 1.31 -3.19
CA HIS A 93 -13.24 1.11 -4.59
C HIS A 93 -12.16 2.10 -5.05
N PHE A 94 -11.00 1.59 -5.47
CA PHE A 94 -9.90 2.40 -6.00
C PHE A 94 -9.61 2.13 -7.48
N HIS A 95 -9.00 3.12 -8.11
CA HIS A 95 -8.26 2.95 -9.37
C HIS A 95 -6.79 2.67 -9.05
N MET A 96 -6.09 1.93 -9.92
CA MET A 96 -4.73 1.43 -9.66
C MET A 96 -3.72 2.50 -9.24
N PHE A 97 -3.89 3.75 -9.68
CA PHE A 97 -3.03 4.88 -9.32
C PHE A 97 -2.90 5.12 -7.79
N TRP A 98 -3.85 4.64 -6.99
CA TRP A 98 -3.88 4.81 -5.53
C TRP A 98 -3.38 3.57 -4.77
N CYS A 99 -2.91 2.54 -5.48
CA CYS A 99 -2.54 1.24 -4.93
C CYS A 99 -1.14 0.81 -5.39
N PHE A 100 -0.26 0.52 -4.43
CA PHE A 100 1.10 0.04 -4.67
C PHE A 100 1.15 -1.46 -4.34
N PRO A 101 1.26 -2.36 -5.34
CA PRO A 101 1.26 -3.81 -5.13
C PRO A 101 2.49 -4.24 -4.35
N CYS A 102 2.31 -5.24 -3.49
CA CYS A 102 3.36 -5.67 -2.59
C CYS A 102 4.40 -6.60 -3.25
N ILE A 103 5.10 -6.12 -4.27
CA ILE A 103 6.22 -6.86 -4.88
C ILE A 103 7.43 -6.92 -3.93
N VAL A 104 7.60 -5.94 -3.03
CA VAL A 104 8.68 -5.82 -2.00
C VAL A 104 8.34 -4.59 -1.12
N CYS A 105 8.25 -4.59 0.24
CA CYS A 105 7.51 -3.48 0.97
C CYS A 105 7.96 -2.85 2.36
N ILE A 106 9.02 -2.04 2.51
CA ILE A 106 9.30 -1.23 3.73
C ILE A 106 8.07 -0.35 3.88
N VAL A 107 7.33 -0.59 4.96
CA VAL A 107 6.42 0.41 5.52
C VAL A 107 7.17 0.95 6.72
N GLY A 108 7.64 2.18 6.59
CA GLY A 108 7.86 3.01 7.76
C GLY A 108 6.56 3.75 8.01
N LEU A 109 5.77 3.20 8.93
CA LEU A 109 4.88 3.94 9.83
C LEU A 109 5.32 3.54 11.24
#